data_AF-A0A7V9AM09-F1
#
_entry.id   AF-A0A7V9AM09-F1
#
_cell.length_a   1.000
_cell.length_b   1.000
_cell.length_c   1.000
_cell.angle_alpha   90.00
_cell.angle_beta   90.00
_cell.angle_gamma   90.00
#
_symmetry.space_group_name_H-M   'P 1'
#
loop_
_entity.id
_entity.type
_entity.pdbx_description
1 polymer ?
#
loop_
_entity_poly.entity_id
_entity_poly.type
_entity_poly.pdbx_seq_one_letter_code
_entity_poly.pdbx_strand_id
1 'polypeptide(L)'
;GGGLSCSEQAIEQGKKFSEDVSVVSITQSTNVSNIDALTKYKNPLWTCLKNLNWHLNSQEIGIVKLVDPATNTWEWESLIHQSISLVGWPIGGTVTPDNGTGTPSFVGGNPNILYAGMSLNFNVKFAPSGLDCPLVGHVGVTPYTLNYTSTSSLWSAKP
;
A
#
# COMPACT_ATOMS: atom_id res chain seq x y z
N GLY A 1 10.38 -19.86 -37.34
CA GLY A 1 9.64 -19.77 -36.07
C GLY A 1 9.22 -18.33 -35.90
N GLY A 2 7.92 -18.05 -35.85
CA GLY A 2 7.42 -16.70 -35.61
C GLY A 2 7.58 -16.38 -34.13
N GLY A 3 8.53 -15.52 -33.78
CA GLY A 3 8.62 -14.97 -32.43
C GLY A 3 7.43 -14.05 -32.18
N LEU A 4 6.98 -13.99 -30.92
CA LEU A 4 5.99 -13.01 -30.49
C LEU A 4 6.48 -11.60 -30.82
N SER A 5 5.58 -10.75 -31.28
CA SER A 5 5.83 -9.32 -31.43
C SER A 5 6.21 -8.69 -30.09
N CYS A 6 6.93 -7.57 -30.12
CA CYS A 6 7.31 -6.81 -28.93
C CYS A 6 6.09 -6.46 -28.04
N SER A 7 4.95 -6.13 -28.66
CA SER A 7 3.69 -5.88 -27.96
C SER A 7 3.12 -7.13 -27.27
N GLU A 8 3.24 -8.30 -27.88
CA GLU A 8 2.77 -9.56 -27.27
C GLU A 8 3.65 -9.97 -26.10
N GLN A 9 4.97 -9.83 -26.22
CA GLN A 9 5.91 -10.09 -25.12
C GLN A 9 5.67 -9.15 -23.93
N ALA A 10 5.41 -7.87 -24.20
CA ALA A 10 5.04 -6.90 -23.18
C ALA A 10 3.77 -7.29 -22.43
N ILE A 11 2.73 -7.70 -23.15
CA ILE A 11 1.47 -8.17 -22.57
C ILE A 11 1.70 -9.42 -21.73
N GLU A 12 2.52 -10.36 -22.22
CA GLU A 12 2.83 -11.59 -21.49
C GLU A 12 3.58 -11.31 -20.17
N GLN A 13 4.58 -10.43 -20.20
CA GLN A 13 5.28 -10.02 -18.98
C GLN A 13 4.35 -9.28 -18.01
N GLY A 14 3.44 -8.43 -18.51
CA GLY A 14 2.43 -7.76 -17.68
C GLY A 14 1.46 -8.74 -17.01
N LYS A 15 1.06 -9.81 -17.70
CA LYS A 15 0.24 -10.89 -17.12
C LYS A 15 0.99 -11.67 -16.06
N LYS A 16 2.23 -12.09 -16.34
CA LYS A 16 3.10 -12.77 -15.36
C LYS A 16 3.30 -11.91 -14.11
N PHE A 17 3.55 -10.62 -14.29
CA PHE A 17 3.60 -9.66 -13.18
C PHE A 17 2.33 -9.71 -12.30
N SER A 18 1.15 -9.75 -12.92
CA SER A 18 -0.12 -9.81 -12.17
C SER A 18 -0.31 -11.12 -11.38
N GLU A 19 0.25 -12.21 -11.87
CA GLU A 19 0.18 -13.54 -11.26
C GLU A 19 1.17 -13.68 -10.09
N ASP A 20 2.31 -12.97 -10.15
CA ASP A 20 3.39 -13.04 -9.16
C ASP A 20 3.16 -12.15 -7.93
N VAL A 21 2.15 -11.27 -7.95
CA VAL A 21 1.84 -10.37 -6.83
C VAL A 21 0.72 -10.92 -5.96
N SER A 22 0.78 -10.59 -4.67
CA SER A 22 -0.24 -10.97 -3.69
C SER A 22 -0.66 -9.75 -2.88
N VAL A 23 -1.97 -9.53 -2.79
CA VAL A 23 -2.55 -8.58 -1.83
C VAL A 23 -2.34 -9.14 -0.43
N VAL A 24 -1.81 -8.31 0.46
CA VAL A 24 -1.49 -8.70 1.84
C VAL A 24 -1.87 -7.59 2.81
N SER A 25 -1.89 -7.95 4.09
CA SER A 25 -2.24 -7.04 5.19
C SER A 25 -1.29 -7.27 6.36
N ILE A 26 -0.04 -6.78 6.21
CA ILE A 26 1.02 -7.06 7.19
C ILE A 26 1.45 -5.75 7.81
N THR A 27 1.11 -5.53 9.09
CA THR A 27 1.62 -4.37 9.84
C THR A 27 3.13 -4.49 9.99
N GLN A 28 3.85 -3.45 9.53
CA GLN A 28 5.31 -3.35 9.63
C GLN A 28 5.70 -2.59 10.90
N SER A 29 5.08 -1.44 11.14
CA SER A 29 5.34 -0.64 12.34
C SER A 29 4.16 0.26 12.67
N THR A 30 4.19 0.83 13.86
CA THR A 30 3.28 1.92 14.25
C THR A 30 4.10 2.89 15.07
N ASN A 31 4.48 4.00 14.45
CA ASN A 31 5.24 5.05 15.14
C ASN A 31 4.28 5.94 15.91
N VAL A 32 4.70 6.37 17.10
CA VAL A 32 3.89 7.20 17.98
C VAL A 32 4.72 8.39 18.47
N SER A 33 4.14 9.58 18.38
CA SER A 33 4.76 10.81 18.89
C SER A 33 3.73 11.68 19.60
N ASN A 34 4.17 12.41 20.62
CA ASN A 34 3.29 13.31 21.37
C ASN A 34 2.94 14.54 20.51
N ILE A 35 1.66 14.94 20.54
CA ILE A 35 1.23 16.27 20.14
C ILE A 35 1.14 17.14 21.40
N ASP A 36 0.44 16.61 22.41
CA ASP A 36 0.33 17.19 23.75
C ASP A 36 0.21 16.06 24.80
N ALA A 37 -0.18 16.38 26.04
CA ALA A 37 -0.29 15.41 27.12
C ALA A 37 -1.41 14.36 26.92
N LEU A 38 -2.45 14.70 26.15
CA LEU A 38 -3.65 13.90 25.93
C LEU A 38 -3.83 13.47 24.46
N THR A 39 -3.06 14.03 23.53
CA THR A 39 -3.17 13.76 22.10
C THR A 39 -1.84 13.27 21.53
N LYS A 40 -1.89 12.23 20.70
CA LYS A 40 -0.70 11.66 20.04
C LYS A 40 -0.95 11.42 18.56
N TYR A 41 0.10 11.61 17.76
CA TYR A 41 0.14 11.06 16.41
C TYR A 41 0.41 9.56 16.47
N LYS A 42 -0.29 8.80 15.64
CA LYS A 42 0.07 7.42 15.28
C LYS A 42 0.27 7.36 13.77
N ASN A 43 1.36 6.73 13.34
CA ASN A 43 1.66 6.53 11.93
C ASN A 43 1.85 5.03 11.67
N PRO A 44 0.75 4.29 11.44
CA PRO A 44 0.81 2.90 11.02
C PRO A 44 1.44 2.78 9.63
N LEU A 45 2.37 1.84 9.50
CA LEU A 45 2.97 1.42 8.23
C LEU A 45 2.67 -0.06 8.04
N TRP A 46 2.15 -0.44 6.88
CA TRP A 46 1.79 -1.82 6.58
C TRP A 46 2.01 -2.16 5.11
N THR A 47 2.32 -3.42 4.84
CA THR A 47 2.46 -3.92 3.47
C THR A 47 1.09 -4.26 2.90
N CYS A 48 0.72 -3.62 1.79
CA CYS A 48 -0.58 -3.76 1.15
C CYS A 48 -0.54 -4.66 -0.11
N LEU A 49 0.63 -4.80 -0.73
CA LEU A 49 0.89 -5.68 -1.87
C LEU A 49 2.34 -6.17 -1.80
N LYS A 50 2.60 -7.42 -2.18
CA LYS A 50 3.97 -7.93 -2.26
C LYS A 50 4.17 -8.86 -3.44
N ASN A 51 5.42 -9.02 -3.85
CA ASN A 51 5.88 -10.21 -4.55
C ASN A 51 7.10 -10.79 -3.81
N LEU A 52 7.88 -11.65 -4.47
CA LEU A 52 9.08 -12.25 -3.90
C LEU A 52 10.22 -11.25 -3.58
N ASN A 53 10.40 -10.21 -4.39
CA ASN A 53 11.60 -9.33 -4.39
C ASN A 53 11.32 -7.87 -4.02
N TRP A 54 10.06 -7.47 -3.99
CA TRP A 54 9.60 -6.15 -3.60
C TRP A 54 8.23 -6.20 -2.95
N HIS A 55 7.87 -5.11 -2.28
CA HIS A 55 6.54 -4.92 -1.74
C HIS A 55 6.16 -3.42 -1.72
N LEU A 56 4.86 -3.16 -1.62
CA LEU A 56 4.32 -1.83 -1.43
C LEU A 56 3.92 -1.65 0.03
N ASN A 57 4.47 -0.61 0.66
CA ASN A 57 4.04 -0.18 1.97
C ASN A 57 3.09 0.99 1.84
N SER A 58 1.94 0.86 2.49
CA SER A 58 1.04 1.97 2.75
C SER A 58 1.35 2.58 4.11
N GLN A 59 1.36 3.90 4.15
CA GLN A 59 1.57 4.70 5.33
C GLN A 59 0.34 5.55 5.61
N GLU A 60 -0.11 5.52 6.87
CA GLU A 60 -1.27 6.27 7.34
C GLU A 60 -0.86 7.33 8.37
N ILE A 61 -1.67 8.37 8.51
CA ILE A 61 -1.55 9.36 9.60
C ILE A 61 -2.80 9.28 10.45
N GLY A 62 -2.59 9.14 11.75
CA GLY A 62 -3.61 8.95 12.75
C GLY A 62 -3.48 9.91 13.92
N ILE A 63 -4.60 10.24 14.53
CA ILE A 63 -4.64 10.96 15.81
C ILE A 63 -5.42 10.12 16.81
N VAL A 64 -4.84 9.97 18.01
CA VAL A 64 -5.49 9.32 19.15
C VAL A 64 -5.52 10.26 20.35
N LYS A 65 -6.59 10.14 21.15
CA LYS A 65 -6.83 10.97 22.34
C LYS A 65 -7.06 10.12 23.58
N LEU A 66 -6.46 10.53 24.70
CA LEU A 66 -6.72 9.96 26.02
C LEU A 66 -8.07 10.47 26.52
N VAL A 67 -9.05 9.59 26.60
CA VAL A 67 -10.42 9.93 27.04
C VAL A 67 -10.70 9.57 28.48
N ASP A 68 -9.95 8.62 29.03
CA ASP A 68 -10.01 8.29 30.46
C ASP A 68 -8.60 8.03 31.01
N PRO A 69 -8.02 8.98 31.77
CA PRO A 69 -6.73 8.81 32.42
C PRO A 69 -6.70 7.72 33.50
N ALA A 70 -7.83 7.44 34.16
CA ALA A 70 -7.88 6.45 35.25
C ALA A 70 -7.72 5.03 34.71
N THR A 71 -8.29 4.75 33.54
CA THR A 71 -8.18 3.45 32.86
C THR A 71 -7.13 3.42 31.74
N ASN A 72 -6.49 4.57 31.47
CA ASN A 72 -5.59 4.76 30.33
C ASN A 72 -6.26 4.38 28.99
N THR A 73 -7.50 4.82 28.81
CA THR A 73 -8.29 4.54 27.61
C THR A 73 -8.06 5.61 26.56
N TRP A 74 -7.60 5.17 25.39
CA TRP A 74 -7.39 6.02 24.23
C TRP A 74 -8.42 5.70 23.16
N GLU A 75 -8.82 6.70 22.38
CA GLU A 75 -9.67 6.54 21.21
C GLU A 75 -9.03 7.12 19.97
N TRP A 76 -9.38 6.56 18.82
CA TRP A 76 -9.08 7.15 17.53
C TRP A 76 -9.98 8.36 17.28
N GLU A 77 -9.36 9.50 16.99
CA GLU A 77 -10.05 10.69 16.50
C GLU A 77 -10.08 10.73 14.98
N SER A 78 -8.97 10.35 14.34
CA SER A 78 -8.85 10.38 12.89
C SER A 78 -7.82 9.37 12.38
N LEU A 79 -8.03 8.96 11.13
CA LEU A 79 -7.09 8.14 10.36
C LEU A 79 -7.23 8.52 8.89
N ILE A 80 -6.14 8.91 8.26
CA ILE A 80 -6.09 9.30 6.85
C ILE A 80 -4.98 8.55 6.13
N HIS A 81 -5.20 8.28 4.85
CA HIS A 81 -4.17 7.72 4.00
C HIS A 81 -3.16 8.78 3.57
N GLN A 82 -1.87 8.47 3.70
CA GLN A 82 -0.79 9.40 3.34
C GLN A 82 -0.14 9.03 2.01
N SER A 83 0.43 7.84 1.90
CA SER A 83 1.23 7.46 0.73
C SER A 83 1.43 5.97 0.58
N ILE A 84 1.72 5.55 -0.66
CA ILE A 84 2.24 4.22 -0.99
C ILE A 84 3.69 4.36 -1.46
N SER A 85 4.56 3.47 -0.97
CA SER A 85 5.98 3.44 -1.34
C SER A 85 6.42 2.04 -1.76
N LEU A 86 7.26 1.97 -2.80
CA LEU A 86 7.90 0.73 -3.25
C LEU A 86 9.15 0.45 -2.41
N VAL A 87 9.27 -0.77 -1.91
CA VAL A 87 10.44 -1.27 -1.21
C VAL A 87 10.96 -2.52 -1.90
N GLY A 88 12.27 -2.58 -2.16
CA GLY A 88 12.93 -3.68 -2.86
C GLY A 88 13.15 -3.40 -4.34
N TRP A 89 13.44 -4.46 -5.10
CA TRP A 89 13.89 -4.35 -6.49
C TRP A 89 13.02 -5.22 -7.41
N PRO A 90 12.12 -4.61 -8.20
CA PRO A 90 11.41 -5.33 -9.25
C PRO A 90 12.37 -5.89 -10.30
N ILE A 91 12.26 -7.19 -10.57
CA ILE A 91 13.01 -7.87 -11.62
C ILE A 91 12.17 -7.85 -12.89
N GLY A 92 12.81 -7.62 -14.04
CA GLY A 92 12.16 -7.68 -15.35
C GLY A 92 11.44 -6.40 -15.78
N GLY A 93 11.35 -5.38 -14.93
CA GLY A 93 10.76 -4.09 -15.30
C GLY A 93 10.68 -3.11 -14.14
N THR A 94 10.06 -1.97 -14.40
CA THR A 94 9.81 -0.94 -13.39
C THR A 94 8.39 -1.06 -12.87
N VAL A 95 8.23 -0.94 -11.54
CA VAL A 95 6.93 -0.91 -10.86
C VAL A 95 6.69 0.50 -10.32
N THR A 96 5.57 1.10 -10.70
CA THR A 96 5.18 2.43 -10.25
C THR A 96 3.75 2.38 -9.70
N PRO A 97 3.57 2.38 -8.37
CA PRO A 97 2.25 2.56 -7.77
C PRO A 97 1.79 4.02 -7.88
N ASP A 98 0.48 4.23 -7.90
CA ASP A 98 -0.08 5.52 -7.46
C ASP A 98 -0.31 5.51 -5.93
N ASN A 99 -0.72 6.65 -5.37
CA ASN A 99 -1.09 6.73 -3.95
C ASN A 99 -2.49 6.19 -3.66
N GLY A 100 -3.26 5.80 -4.67
CA GLY A 100 -4.63 5.32 -4.48
C GLY A 100 -5.55 6.25 -3.70
N THR A 101 -6.56 5.65 -3.08
CA THR A 101 -7.51 6.31 -2.18
C THR A 101 -7.78 5.38 -1.01
N GLY A 102 -7.69 5.92 0.21
CA GLY A 102 -7.95 5.19 1.44
C GLY A 102 -9.27 5.55 2.09
N THR A 103 -9.97 4.52 2.57
CA THR A 103 -11.20 4.63 3.36
C THR A 103 -10.93 4.06 4.76
N PRO A 104 -10.93 4.89 5.82
CA PRO A 104 -10.72 4.41 7.17
C PRO A 104 -11.94 3.62 7.67
N SER A 105 -11.70 2.65 8.55
CA SER A 105 -12.72 1.95 9.32
C SER A 105 -12.45 2.15 10.81
N PHE A 106 -13.51 2.30 11.59
CA PHE A 106 -13.43 2.57 13.04
C PHE A 106 -14.30 1.56 13.77
N VAL A 107 -13.75 0.92 14.81
CA VAL A 107 -14.44 -0.07 15.61
C VAL A 107 -14.50 0.39 17.06
N GLY A 108 -15.72 0.51 17.58
CA GLY A 108 -15.99 0.93 18.94
C GLY A 108 -15.74 -0.15 19.98
N GLY A 109 -15.31 0.27 21.16
CA GLY A 109 -15.60 -0.38 22.44
C GLY A 109 -16.47 0.59 23.23
N ASN A 110 -17.78 0.36 23.24
CA ASN A 110 -18.80 1.27 23.79
C ASN A 110 -18.33 2.00 25.08
N PRO A 111 -18.19 3.35 25.09
CA PRO A 111 -18.55 4.33 24.06
C PRO A 111 -17.43 4.77 23.10
N ASN A 112 -16.19 4.31 23.28
CA ASN A 112 -14.98 4.88 22.66
C ASN A 112 -14.59 4.16 21.35
N ILE A 113 -13.88 4.82 20.43
CA ILE A 113 -13.35 4.19 19.21
C ILE A 113 -11.97 3.58 19.48
N LEU A 114 -11.93 2.30 19.87
CA LEU A 114 -10.69 1.67 20.36
C LEU A 114 -9.79 1.12 19.25
N TYR A 115 -10.31 0.90 18.05
CA TYR A 115 -9.55 0.36 16.93
C TYR A 115 -9.87 1.07 15.62
N ALA A 116 -8.88 1.15 14.74
CA ALA A 116 -9.04 1.67 13.38
C ALA A 116 -8.31 0.80 12.37
N GLY A 117 -8.78 0.79 11.12
CA GLY A 117 -8.12 0.14 9.99
C GLY A 117 -8.26 0.98 8.73
N MET A 118 -7.61 0.56 7.65
CA MET A 118 -7.62 1.25 6.35
C MET A 118 -7.93 0.27 5.22
N SER A 119 -8.86 0.63 4.33
CA SER A 119 -9.03 -0.04 3.04
C SER A 119 -8.53 0.87 1.92
N LEU A 120 -7.71 0.35 1.03
CA LEU A 120 -7.07 1.09 -0.06
C LEU A 120 -7.52 0.54 -1.41
N ASN A 121 -7.78 1.44 -2.34
CA ASN A 121 -7.86 1.14 -3.77
C ASN A 121 -6.76 1.91 -4.49
N PHE A 122 -5.89 1.23 -5.24
CA PHE A 122 -4.73 1.84 -5.89
C PHE A 122 -4.40 1.14 -7.20
N ASN A 123 -3.69 1.86 -8.09
CA ASN A 123 -3.16 1.29 -9.31
C ASN A 123 -1.67 1.00 -9.19
N VAL A 124 -1.25 -0.06 -9.87
CA VAL A 124 0.17 -0.35 -10.11
C VAL A 124 0.42 -0.43 -11.61
N LYS A 125 1.39 0.36 -12.06
CA LYS A 125 1.88 0.33 -13.43
C LYS A 125 3.16 -0.49 -13.48
N PHE A 126 3.21 -1.48 -14.36
CA PHE A 126 4.40 -2.26 -14.66
C PHE A 126 4.89 -1.94 -16.08
N ALA A 127 6.13 -1.47 -16.19
CA ALA A 127 6.79 -1.22 -17.47
C ALA A 127 7.88 -2.28 -17.67
N PRO A 128 7.70 -3.26 -18.59
CA PRO A 128 8.71 -4.29 -18.82
C PRO A 128 10.00 -3.71 -19.37
N SER A 129 11.12 -4.35 -19.05
CA SER A 129 12.47 -3.98 -19.50
C SER A 129 13.13 -5.14 -20.23
N GLY A 130 14.15 -4.84 -21.05
CA GLY A 130 14.92 -5.87 -21.76
C GLY A 130 14.19 -6.53 -22.94
N LEU A 131 13.14 -5.89 -23.48
CA LEU A 131 12.49 -6.32 -24.72
C LEU A 131 13.31 -5.82 -25.92
N ASP A 132 13.82 -6.75 -26.73
CA ASP A 132 14.52 -6.43 -27.97
C ASP A 132 13.50 -6.16 -29.10
N CYS A 133 13.31 -4.89 -29.43
CA CYS A 133 12.28 -4.43 -30.36
C CYS A 133 12.92 -3.74 -31.57
N PRO A 134 13.34 -4.50 -32.61
CA PRO A 134 14.21 -4.00 -33.68
C PRO A 134 13.55 -3.07 -34.72
N LEU A 135 12.25 -2.78 -34.62
CA LEU A 135 11.50 -2.00 -35.64
C LEU A 135 10.82 -0.73 -35.10
N VAL A 136 10.89 -0.47 -33.80
CA VAL A 136 10.30 0.73 -33.19
C VAL A 136 11.37 1.32 -32.30
N GLY A 137 12.15 2.28 -32.82
CA GLY A 137 13.34 2.80 -32.13
C GLY A 137 13.04 3.17 -30.67
N HIS A 138 13.45 2.32 -29.72
CA HIS A 138 13.30 2.48 -28.27
C HIS A 138 12.01 3.18 -27.79
N VAL A 139 10.88 3.02 -28.49
CA VAL A 139 9.62 3.64 -28.05
C VAL A 139 9.10 2.76 -26.93
N GLY A 140 9.19 3.29 -25.71
CA GLY A 140 8.84 2.60 -24.47
C GLY A 140 7.50 1.89 -24.59
N VAL A 141 7.53 0.60 -24.29
CA VAL A 141 6.32 -0.21 -24.18
C VAL A 141 5.34 0.45 -23.21
N THR A 142 4.09 0.60 -23.63
CA THR A 142 3.02 1.14 -22.78
C THR A 142 2.94 0.33 -21.49
N PRO A 143 3.05 0.96 -20.30
CA PRO A 143 2.97 0.26 -19.03
C PRO A 143 1.64 -0.47 -18.85
N TYR A 144 1.70 -1.70 -18.34
CA TYR A 144 0.55 -2.48 -17.96
C TYR A 144 0.00 -1.98 -16.61
N THR A 145 -1.27 -1.59 -16.56
CA THR A 145 -1.88 -1.01 -15.35
C THR A 145 -2.86 -1.98 -14.72
N LEU A 146 -2.70 -2.25 -13.44
CA LEU A 146 -3.53 -3.16 -12.65
C LEU A 146 -4.11 -2.42 -11.45
N ASN A 147 -5.36 -2.75 -11.11
CA ASN A 147 -6.06 -2.19 -9.95
C ASN A 147 -6.02 -3.20 -8.81
N TYR A 148 -5.73 -2.73 -7.60
CA TYR A 148 -5.73 -3.56 -6.40
C TYR A 148 -6.58 -2.92 -5.30
N THR A 149 -7.22 -3.78 -4.53
CA THR A 149 -7.87 -3.43 -3.27
C THR A 149 -7.17 -4.17 -2.14
N SER A 150 -6.80 -3.48 -1.07
CA SER A 150 -6.17 -4.08 0.10
C SER A 150 -6.74 -3.49 1.39
N THR A 151 -6.80 -4.27 2.47
CA THR A 151 -7.36 -3.83 3.76
C THR A 151 -6.40 -4.19 4.87
N SER A 152 -6.05 -3.22 5.71
CA SER A 152 -5.14 -3.38 6.84
C SER A 152 -5.73 -4.24 7.95
N SER A 153 -4.87 -4.77 8.82
CA SER A 153 -5.28 -5.21 10.15
C SER A 153 -5.75 -4.01 10.98
N LEU A 154 -6.56 -4.26 12.01
CA LEU A 154 -6.94 -3.23 12.97
C LEU A 154 -5.77 -2.83 13.87
N TRP A 155 -5.61 -1.52 14.10
CA TRP A 155 -4.65 -0.94 15.02
C TRP A 155 -5.36 -0.41 16.26
N SER A 156 -4.81 -0.73 17.44
CA SER A 156 -5.32 -0.19 18.70
C SER A 156 -5.08 1.32 18.79
N ALA A 157 -6.03 2.05 19.36
CA ALA A 157 -5.88 3.46 19.72
C ALA A 157 -4.84 3.67 20.81
N LYS A 158 -4.61 2.66 21.66
CA LYS A 158 -3.61 2.73 22.72
C LYS A 158 -2.22 2.97 22.10
N PRO A 159 -1.51 4.04 22.48
CA PRO A 159 -0.25 4.43 21.87
C PRO A 159 0.84 3.38 22.06
#